data_AF-A0A1F4YAE9-F1
#
_entry.id   AF-A0A1F4YAE9-F1
#
_cell.length_a   1.000
_cell.length_b   1.000
_cell.length_c   1.000
_cell.angle_alpha   90.00
_cell.angle_beta   90.00
_cell.angle_gamma   90.00
#
_symmetry.space_group_name_H-M   'P 1'
#
loop_
_entity.id
_entity.type
_entity.pdbx_description
1 polymer ?
#
loop_
_entity_poly.entity_id
_entity_poly.type
_entity_poly.pdbx_seq_one_letter_code
_entity_poly.pdbx_strand_id
1 'polypeptide(L)'
;MKKIGIVIIAILVTATSAFAVPAIQLFISGATYDWSEQSWIVTGNSFDLYVVSANNIKQDVMVSMALAPTDQPGNADINFAGDEVGLSDWRYGYAPIDNAWWRWNGGEDLPRHGIYPTWFTEINTGDYGLSSNVGDVQPDSFGNYWNPATGSGGAPAGGEVKMFHVETNGIYSFLHFDAYTLNADGSINQFAPFSHDAESIPSSVPEPGTIALMGTGLFGMAVAGLRRRKD
;
A
#
# COMPACT_ATOMS: atom_id res chain seq x y z
N MET A 1 -2.86 -12.71 52.52
CA MET A 1 -3.49 -13.25 51.29
C MET A 1 -4.66 -12.39 50.79
N LYS A 2 -5.74 -12.15 51.57
CA LYS A 2 -6.92 -11.34 51.11
C LYS A 2 -6.60 -9.91 50.66
N LYS A 3 -5.67 -9.21 51.34
CA LYS A 3 -5.28 -7.82 50.99
C LYS A 3 -4.53 -7.71 49.66
N ILE A 4 -3.75 -8.73 49.29
CA ILE A 4 -3.02 -8.77 48.02
C ILE A 4 -3.99 -8.95 46.84
N GLY A 5 -5.03 -9.78 47.02
CA GLY A 5 -6.07 -9.97 46.00
C GLY A 5 -6.85 -8.69 45.68
N ILE A 6 -7.16 -7.86 46.68
CA ILE A 6 -7.87 -6.58 46.47
C ILE A 6 -7.01 -5.59 45.68
N VAL A 7 -5.71 -5.53 45.95
CA VAL A 7 -4.77 -4.65 45.21
C VAL A 7 -4.64 -5.08 43.76
N ILE A 8 -4.55 -6.39 43.48
CA ILE A 8 -4.48 -6.91 42.10
C ILE A 8 -5.78 -6.59 41.33
N ILE A 9 -6.95 -6.80 41.95
CA ILE A 9 -8.23 -6.47 41.32
C ILE A 9 -8.34 -4.96 41.05
N ALA A 10 -7.90 -4.12 41.99
CA ALA A 10 -7.91 -2.67 41.80
C ALA A 10 -7.01 -2.23 40.62
N ILE A 11 -5.85 -2.87 40.44
CA ILE A 11 -4.93 -2.59 39.32
C ILE A 11 -5.54 -3.03 37.97
N LEU A 12 -6.20 -4.19 37.93
CA LEU A 12 -6.83 -4.69 36.71
C LEU A 12 -8.01 -3.83 36.25
N VAL A 13 -8.75 -3.20 37.17
CA VAL A 13 -9.86 -2.29 36.83
C VAL A 13 -9.37 -0.95 36.26
N THR A 14 -8.11 -0.57 36.51
CA THR A 14 -7.49 0.64 35.94
C THR A 14 -6.79 0.42 34.60
N ALA A 15 -6.81 -0.80 34.04
CA ALA A 15 -6.21 -1.06 32.74
C ALA A 15 -7.03 -0.35 31.64
N THR A 16 -6.50 0.77 31.12
CA THR A 16 -7.04 1.43 29.94
C THR A 16 -6.68 0.62 28.69
N SER A 17 -7.59 0.56 27.72
CA SER A 17 -7.29 -0.01 26.40
C SER A 17 -6.11 0.75 25.79
N ALA A 18 -5.01 0.06 25.54
CA ALA A 18 -3.92 0.57 24.73
C ALA A 18 -4.28 0.34 23.27
N PHE A 19 -4.68 1.41 22.56
CA PHE A 19 -4.81 1.37 21.11
C PHE A 19 -3.41 1.51 20.52
N ALA A 20 -2.84 0.41 20.05
CA ALA A 20 -1.53 0.39 19.43
C ALA A 20 -1.64 0.92 18.00
N VAL A 21 -1.73 2.25 17.84
CA VAL A 21 -1.66 2.89 16.51
C VAL A 21 -0.22 2.78 16.01
N PRO A 22 0.04 2.13 14.86
CA PRO A 22 1.39 2.01 14.33
C PRO A 22 2.03 3.37 14.02
N ALA A 23 3.36 3.43 14.14
CA ALA A 23 4.10 4.68 13.99
C ALA A 23 3.99 5.25 12.56
N ILE A 24 4.02 4.40 11.55
CA ILE A 24 3.83 4.73 10.14
C ILE A 24 2.80 3.75 9.58
N GLN A 25 1.90 4.21 8.71
CA GLN A 25 0.88 3.39 8.06
C GLN A 25 0.57 3.96 6.66
N LEU A 26 0.09 3.12 5.75
CA LEU A 26 -0.42 3.52 4.45
C LEU A 26 -1.92 3.22 4.32
N PHE A 27 -2.61 4.06 3.55
CA PHE A 27 -4.02 3.86 3.21
C PHE A 27 -4.29 4.41 1.81
N ILE A 28 -5.15 3.73 1.04
CA ILE A 28 -5.62 4.23 -0.25
C ILE A 28 -7.11 4.52 -0.17
N SER A 29 -7.52 5.73 -0.56
CA SER A 29 -8.94 6.09 -0.61
C SER A 29 -9.69 5.25 -1.63
N GLY A 30 -10.80 4.64 -1.21
CA GLY A 30 -11.62 3.77 -2.05
C GLY A 30 -11.07 2.36 -2.27
N ALA A 31 -9.95 2.00 -1.64
CA ALA A 31 -9.41 0.65 -1.65
C ALA A 31 -10.27 -0.33 -0.83
N THR A 32 -10.07 -1.62 -1.09
CA THR A 32 -10.61 -2.73 -0.29
C THR A 32 -9.46 -3.41 0.44
N TYR A 33 -9.63 -3.66 1.73
CA TYR A 33 -8.61 -4.36 2.51
C TYR A 33 -8.65 -5.87 2.22
N ASP A 34 -7.53 -6.44 1.81
CA ASP A 34 -7.35 -7.89 1.62
C ASP A 34 -6.83 -8.52 2.91
N TRP A 35 -7.56 -9.49 3.47
CA TRP A 35 -7.19 -10.14 4.72
C TRP A 35 -6.13 -11.23 4.59
N SER A 36 -5.92 -11.75 3.38
CA SER A 36 -4.88 -12.73 3.07
C SER A 36 -3.53 -12.06 2.93
N GLU A 37 -3.49 -10.95 2.19
CA GLU A 37 -2.26 -10.18 1.96
C GLU A 37 -2.04 -9.12 3.06
N GLN A 38 -3.10 -8.80 3.82
CA GLN A 38 -3.11 -7.78 4.86
C GLN A 38 -2.83 -6.37 4.31
N SER A 39 -3.28 -6.06 3.09
CA SER A 39 -2.97 -4.80 2.40
C SER A 39 -4.21 -4.09 1.90
N TRP A 40 -4.13 -2.76 1.73
CA TRP A 40 -5.16 -1.98 1.05
C TRP A 40 -4.99 -2.06 -0.46
N ILE A 41 -5.91 -2.74 -1.14
CA ILE A 41 -5.84 -2.96 -2.60
C ILE A 41 -6.79 -2.02 -3.33
N VAL A 42 -6.26 -1.28 -4.31
CA VAL A 42 -7.05 -0.47 -5.26
C VAL A 42 -6.96 -1.05 -6.67
N THR A 43 -8.11 -1.05 -7.37
CA THR A 43 -8.20 -1.40 -8.80
C THR A 43 -8.43 -0.14 -9.63
N GLY A 44 -7.36 0.62 -9.82
CA GLY A 44 -7.42 1.91 -10.49
C GLY A 44 -6.02 2.44 -10.74
N ASN A 45 -5.92 3.30 -11.76
CA ASN A 45 -4.67 3.93 -12.17
C ASN A 45 -4.58 5.40 -11.73
N SER A 46 -5.56 5.88 -10.95
CA SER A 46 -5.57 7.19 -10.32
C SER A 46 -6.22 7.04 -8.95
N PHE A 47 -5.48 7.37 -7.91
CA PHE A 47 -5.93 7.21 -6.52
C PHE A 47 -5.15 8.12 -5.58
N ASP A 48 -5.68 8.32 -4.37
CA ASP A 48 -5.02 9.08 -3.32
C ASP A 48 -4.39 8.13 -2.30
N LEU A 49 -3.06 8.18 -2.20
CA LEU A 49 -2.27 7.48 -1.19
C LEU A 49 -2.09 8.37 0.03
N TYR A 50 -2.46 7.87 1.20
CA TYR A 50 -2.31 8.53 2.48
C TYR A 50 -1.17 7.89 3.24
N VAL A 51 -0.19 8.71 3.63
CA VAL A 51 0.89 8.33 4.53
C VAL A 51 0.55 8.89 5.90
N VAL A 52 0.41 8.00 6.89
CA VAL A 52 -0.02 8.35 8.24
C VAL A 52 1.14 8.16 9.20
N SER A 53 1.49 9.21 9.93
CA SER A 53 2.46 9.16 11.02
C SER A 53 1.74 9.31 12.36
N ALA A 54 2.07 8.46 13.34
CA ALA A 54 1.51 8.52 14.69
C ALA A 54 2.58 8.53 15.79
N ASN A 55 2.16 8.97 16.98
CA ASN A 55 2.85 8.94 18.28
C ASN A 55 4.07 9.85 18.44
N ASN A 56 4.85 10.09 17.38
CA ASN A 56 6.06 10.91 17.42
C ASN A 56 6.28 11.66 16.10
N ILE A 57 7.02 12.77 16.19
CA ILE A 57 7.56 13.48 15.01
C ILE A 57 8.50 12.54 14.26
N LYS A 58 8.40 12.55 12.92
CA LYS A 58 9.26 11.79 12.02
C LYS A 58 9.87 12.72 11.00
N GLN A 59 11.13 12.46 10.67
CA GLN A 59 11.86 13.21 9.66
C GLN A 59 12.13 12.30 8.48
N ASP A 60 12.20 12.88 7.29
CA ASP A 60 12.56 12.17 6.06
C ASP A 60 11.79 10.86 5.86
N VAL A 61 10.46 10.93 5.96
CA VAL A 61 9.61 9.75 5.72
C VAL A 61 9.67 9.42 4.24
N MET A 62 10.11 8.22 3.93
CA MET A 62 10.25 7.69 2.58
C MET A 62 9.02 6.84 2.24
N VAL A 63 8.61 6.90 0.98
CA VAL A 63 7.70 5.92 0.37
C VAL A 63 8.48 5.21 -0.73
N SER A 64 8.56 3.88 -0.62
CA SER A 64 9.07 3.02 -1.69
C SER A 64 7.91 2.50 -2.52
N MET A 65 8.08 2.52 -3.84
CA MET A 65 7.14 1.93 -4.79
C MET A 65 7.86 0.81 -5.53
N ALA A 66 7.31 -0.39 -5.49
CA ALA A 66 7.93 -1.58 -6.07
C ALA A 66 6.98 -2.29 -7.04
N LEU A 67 7.49 -2.66 -8.22
CA LEU A 67 6.75 -3.43 -9.19
C LEU A 67 6.76 -4.93 -8.86
N ALA A 68 5.88 -5.70 -9.49
CA ALA A 68 6.01 -7.15 -9.50
C ALA A 68 7.37 -7.57 -10.08
N PRO A 69 7.97 -8.68 -9.61
CA PRO A 69 9.26 -9.16 -10.13
C PRO A 69 9.29 -9.42 -11.65
N THR A 70 8.13 -9.65 -12.27
CA THR A 70 8.00 -9.89 -13.71
C THR A 70 7.84 -8.61 -14.54
N ASP A 71 7.56 -7.48 -13.91
CA ASP A 71 7.32 -6.21 -14.59
C ASP A 71 8.62 -5.44 -14.85
N GLN A 72 8.55 -4.45 -15.73
CA GLN A 72 9.67 -3.56 -16.08
C GLN A 72 9.27 -2.11 -15.81
N PRO A 73 10.21 -1.18 -15.56
CA PRO A 73 9.90 0.22 -15.27
C PRO A 73 9.04 0.89 -16.34
N GLY A 74 9.26 0.58 -17.62
CA GLY A 74 8.46 1.12 -18.73
C GLY A 74 7.01 0.62 -18.79
N ASN A 75 6.63 -0.24 -17.85
CA ASN A 75 5.26 -0.64 -17.62
C ASN A 75 4.55 0.24 -16.57
N ALA A 76 5.24 1.15 -15.90
CA ALA A 76 4.68 2.03 -14.88
C ALA A 76 5.36 3.40 -14.90
N ASP A 77 4.85 4.29 -15.74
CA ASP A 77 5.10 5.72 -15.62
C ASP A 77 4.21 6.25 -14.49
N ILE A 78 4.81 6.74 -13.40
CA ILE A 78 4.08 7.14 -12.20
C ILE A 78 4.18 8.66 -12.05
N ASN A 79 3.06 9.32 -11.86
CA ASN A 79 3.00 10.70 -11.37
C ASN A 79 2.65 10.65 -9.88
N PHE A 80 3.57 11.07 -9.02
CA PHE A 80 3.39 11.08 -7.58
C PHE A 80 3.33 12.54 -7.09
N ALA A 81 2.12 12.99 -6.78
CA ALA A 81 1.82 14.36 -6.34
C ALA A 81 2.34 15.47 -7.27
N GLY A 82 2.36 15.23 -8.58
CA GLY A 82 2.82 16.17 -9.60
C GLY A 82 4.26 15.94 -10.05
N ASP A 83 5.02 15.10 -9.34
CA ASP A 83 6.37 14.71 -9.72
C ASP A 83 6.34 13.44 -10.56
N GLU A 84 6.84 13.53 -11.79
CA GLU A 84 6.94 12.40 -12.71
C GLU A 84 8.14 11.51 -12.32
N VAL A 85 7.85 10.26 -11.98
CA VAL A 85 8.84 9.19 -11.79
C VAL A 85 9.08 8.56 -13.16
N GLY A 86 10.20 8.95 -13.77
CA GLY A 86 10.61 8.45 -15.07
C GLY A 86 11.44 7.17 -14.98
N LEU A 87 11.71 6.56 -16.14
CA LEU A 87 12.53 5.35 -16.28
C LEU A 87 13.89 5.42 -15.57
N SER A 88 14.49 6.60 -15.45
CA SER A 88 15.79 6.81 -14.79
C SER A 88 15.75 6.72 -13.27
N ASP A 89 14.57 6.86 -12.67
CA ASP A 89 14.40 6.88 -11.21
C ASP A 89 14.28 5.47 -10.64
N TRP A 90 13.86 4.51 -11.47
CA TRP A 90 13.74 3.12 -11.13
C TRP A 90 15.10 2.43 -11.00
N ARG A 91 15.21 1.57 -9.98
CA ARG A 91 16.40 0.77 -9.68
C ARG A 91 16.00 -0.68 -9.48
N TYR A 92 16.84 -1.58 -9.98
CA TYR A 92 16.63 -3.01 -9.79
C TYR A 92 17.37 -3.48 -8.54
N GLY A 93 16.67 -4.10 -7.59
CA GLY A 93 17.26 -4.60 -6.35
C GLY A 93 16.26 -4.75 -5.22
N TYR A 94 16.70 -4.39 -4.02
CA TYR A 94 15.90 -4.42 -2.79
C TYR A 94 15.84 -3.00 -2.22
N ALA A 95 14.65 -2.54 -1.84
CA ALA A 95 14.47 -1.32 -1.06
C ALA A 95 14.79 -1.59 0.43
N PRO A 96 15.29 -0.60 1.19
CA PRO A 96 15.69 0.73 0.76
C PRO A 96 17.03 0.76 0.01
N ILE A 97 17.29 1.83 -0.76
CA ILE A 97 18.61 2.04 -1.39
C ILE A 97 19.68 2.12 -0.29
N ASP A 98 20.54 1.12 -0.20
CA ASP A 98 21.74 1.17 0.62
C ASP A 98 22.75 2.15 -0.02
N ASN A 99 22.82 3.36 0.52
CA ASN A 99 23.69 4.43 0.03
C ASN A 99 25.11 4.36 0.64
N ALA A 100 25.39 3.43 1.55
CA ALA A 100 26.68 3.29 2.20
C ALA A 100 27.54 2.24 1.48
N TRP A 101 28.52 2.66 0.67
CA TRP A 101 29.40 1.77 -0.13
C TRP A 101 30.20 0.73 0.67
N TRP A 102 30.25 0.88 2.00
CA TRP A 102 30.97 0.00 2.94
C TRP A 102 30.03 -0.88 3.78
N ARG A 103 28.72 -0.65 3.74
CA ARG A 103 27.71 -1.54 4.28
C ARG A 103 27.11 -2.27 3.10
N TRP A 104 27.46 -3.54 2.95
CA TRP A 104 26.67 -4.45 2.15
C TRP A 104 25.73 -5.14 3.13
N ASN A 105 24.68 -4.44 3.57
CA ASN A 105 23.56 -5.02 4.30
C ASN A 105 22.28 -5.07 3.44
N GLY A 106 22.43 -4.87 2.13
CA GLY A 106 21.62 -5.49 1.09
C GLY A 106 20.12 -5.53 1.34
N GLY A 107 19.47 -4.39 1.62
CA GLY A 107 18.01 -4.27 1.60
C GLY A 107 17.25 -5.36 2.36
N GLU A 108 17.83 -5.88 3.46
CA GLU A 108 17.19 -6.93 4.27
C GLU A 108 16.29 -6.35 5.38
N ASP A 109 16.25 -5.02 5.52
CA ASP A 109 15.57 -4.34 6.63
C ASP A 109 14.06 -4.20 6.42
N LEU A 110 13.57 -4.17 5.18
CA LEU A 110 12.14 -4.35 4.90
C LEU A 110 11.83 -5.85 4.87
N PRO A 111 10.83 -6.32 5.63
CA PRO A 111 10.55 -7.73 5.67
C PRO A 111 10.08 -8.21 4.28
N ARG A 112 10.74 -9.29 3.82
CA ARG A 112 10.88 -9.61 2.39
C ARG A 112 9.55 -10.10 1.79
N HIS A 113 8.85 -9.25 1.04
CA HIS A 113 7.74 -9.68 0.18
C HIS A 113 8.28 -10.50 -1.00
N GLY A 114 8.43 -11.81 -0.81
CA GLY A 114 8.56 -12.73 -1.94
C GLY A 114 9.87 -12.63 -2.74
N ILE A 115 11.01 -12.68 -2.04
CA ILE A 115 12.33 -13.27 -2.44
C ILE A 115 13.03 -12.77 -3.71
N TYR A 116 12.43 -11.95 -4.57
CA TYR A 116 13.05 -11.55 -5.83
C TYR A 116 13.41 -10.07 -5.83
N PRO A 117 14.64 -9.70 -6.23
CA PRO A 117 14.92 -8.31 -6.54
C PRO A 117 13.93 -7.86 -7.62
N THR A 118 13.40 -6.67 -7.46
CA THR A 118 12.43 -6.08 -8.39
C THR A 118 12.84 -4.66 -8.73
N TRP A 119 12.13 -4.06 -9.67
CA TRP A 119 12.24 -2.65 -9.95
C TRP A 119 11.48 -1.85 -8.90
N PHE A 120 12.17 -0.90 -8.27
CA PHE A 120 11.59 0.00 -7.29
C PHE A 120 12.11 1.43 -7.46
N THR A 121 11.39 2.39 -6.88
CA THR A 121 11.82 3.78 -6.72
C THR A 121 11.40 4.28 -5.33
N GLU A 122 12.02 5.36 -4.86
CA GLU A 122 11.80 5.89 -3.52
C GLU A 122 11.60 7.40 -3.55
N ILE A 123 10.60 7.89 -2.83
CA ILE A 123 10.27 9.31 -2.75
C ILE A 123 10.30 9.75 -1.30
N ASN A 124 10.96 10.88 -1.04
CA ASN A 124 10.91 11.54 0.26
C ASN A 124 9.62 12.36 0.35
N THR A 125 8.76 12.00 1.31
CA THR A 125 7.47 12.66 1.57
C THR A 125 7.54 13.77 2.64
N GLY A 126 8.76 14.06 3.08
CA GLY A 126 9.13 15.09 4.05
C GLY A 126 8.90 14.69 5.50
N ASP A 127 8.90 15.71 6.36
CA ASP A 127 8.74 15.56 7.81
C ASP A 127 7.27 15.50 8.21
N TYR A 128 6.97 14.74 9.26
CA TYR A 128 5.62 14.59 9.82
C TYR A 128 5.63 14.95 11.30
N GLY A 129 4.77 15.89 11.68
CA GLY A 129 4.56 16.35 13.04
C GLY A 129 3.43 15.62 13.77
N LEU A 130 2.89 16.32 14.76
CA LEU A 130 1.75 15.91 15.60
C LEU A 130 0.64 16.96 15.48
N SER A 131 0.24 17.27 14.24
CA SER A 131 -0.67 18.37 13.92
C SER A 131 -2.15 18.01 14.12
N SER A 132 -2.48 16.73 14.18
CA SER A 132 -3.84 16.23 14.33
C SER A 132 -3.89 14.94 15.15
N ASN A 133 -5.10 14.40 15.35
CA ASN A 133 -5.27 13.05 15.85
C ASN A 133 -5.40 12.08 14.67
N VAL A 134 -4.73 10.93 14.79
CA VAL A 134 -4.72 9.84 13.82
C VAL A 134 -5.10 8.53 14.50
N GLY A 135 -5.55 7.59 13.69
CA GLY A 135 -5.99 6.27 14.12
C GLY A 135 -5.30 5.14 13.38
N ASP A 136 -5.72 3.94 13.74
CA ASP A 136 -5.32 2.71 13.07
C ASP A 136 -6.09 2.59 11.74
N VAL A 137 -5.36 2.54 10.62
CA VAL A 137 -5.97 2.41 9.28
C VAL A 137 -6.21 0.95 8.89
N GLN A 138 -5.78 -0.04 9.69
CA GLN A 138 -6.13 -1.43 9.47
C GLN A 138 -7.53 -1.72 10.05
N PRO A 139 -8.41 -2.42 9.31
CA PRO A 139 -9.68 -2.87 9.85
C PRO A 139 -9.50 -3.90 10.96
N ASP A 140 -10.33 -3.79 12.00
CA ASP A 140 -10.53 -4.83 13.00
C ASP A 140 -11.38 -5.99 12.45
N SER A 141 -11.59 -7.04 13.26
CA SER A 141 -12.41 -8.21 12.87
C SER A 141 -13.87 -7.89 12.52
N PHE A 142 -14.35 -6.67 12.81
CA PHE A 142 -15.68 -6.18 12.49
C PHE A 142 -15.67 -5.19 11.32
N GLY A 143 -14.50 -4.92 10.72
CA GLY A 143 -14.31 -3.97 9.63
C GLY A 143 -14.24 -2.51 10.08
N ASN A 144 -14.08 -2.23 11.37
CA ASN A 144 -13.89 -0.86 11.85
C ASN A 144 -12.42 -0.47 11.73
N TYR A 145 -12.17 0.72 11.20
CA TYR A 145 -10.85 1.35 11.13
C TYR A 145 -11.03 2.88 11.18
N TRP A 146 -9.92 3.59 11.30
CA TRP A 146 -9.87 5.02 11.07
C TRP A 146 -9.55 5.32 9.61
N ASN A 147 -10.45 6.04 8.94
CA ASN A 147 -10.32 6.42 7.54
C ASN A 147 -9.73 7.83 7.44
N PRO A 148 -8.47 8.00 7.00
CA PRO A 148 -7.84 9.32 6.91
C PRO A 148 -8.46 10.22 5.83
N ALA A 149 -9.11 9.66 4.80
CA ALA A 149 -9.73 10.44 3.73
C ALA A 149 -11.01 11.17 4.20
N THR A 150 -11.72 10.60 5.19
CA THR A 150 -12.95 11.19 5.75
C THR A 150 -12.77 11.70 7.19
N GLY A 151 -11.68 11.32 7.85
CA GLY A 151 -11.46 11.55 9.28
C GLY A 151 -12.38 10.74 10.20
N SER A 152 -13.12 9.74 9.67
CA SER A 152 -14.06 8.94 10.45
C SER A 152 -13.39 7.75 11.15
N GLY A 153 -13.89 7.36 12.32
CA GLY A 153 -13.34 6.23 13.11
C GLY A 153 -12.59 6.72 14.35
N GLY A 154 -11.94 5.78 15.07
CA GLY A 154 -11.20 6.10 16.28
C GLY A 154 -9.81 6.65 15.99
N ALA A 155 -9.53 7.89 16.40
CA ALA A 155 -8.22 8.53 16.25
C ALA A 155 -7.56 8.82 17.62
N PRO A 156 -7.07 7.80 18.35
CA PRO A 156 -6.59 7.96 19.72
C PRO A 156 -5.16 8.51 19.83
N ALA A 157 -4.39 8.58 18.74
CA ALA A 157 -2.99 8.98 18.76
C ALA A 157 -2.80 10.38 18.15
N GLY A 158 -1.83 11.15 18.65
CA GLY A 158 -1.38 12.36 17.95
C GLY A 158 -0.52 11.99 16.73
N GLY A 159 -0.63 12.74 15.64
CA GLY A 159 0.02 12.42 14.38
C GLY A 159 -0.15 13.47 13.29
N GLU A 160 0.24 13.11 12.08
CA GLU A 160 0.01 13.89 10.87
C GLU A 160 -0.24 12.95 9.70
N VAL A 161 -1.08 13.41 8.77
CA VAL A 161 -1.35 12.70 7.52
C VAL A 161 -1.01 13.60 6.36
N LYS A 162 -0.33 13.02 5.36
CA LYS A 162 -0.18 13.65 4.05
C LYS A 162 -0.82 12.77 3.00
N MET A 163 -1.41 13.41 2.01
CA MET A 163 -2.05 12.76 0.87
C MET A 163 -1.22 13.06 -0.37
N PHE A 164 -0.98 12.02 -1.16
CA PHE A 164 -0.30 12.07 -2.44
C PHE A 164 -1.23 11.51 -3.50
N HIS A 165 -1.52 12.31 -4.52
CA HIS A 165 -2.26 11.84 -5.68
C HIS A 165 -1.31 11.01 -6.54
N VAL A 166 -1.67 9.75 -6.80
CA VAL A 166 -0.88 8.83 -7.61
C VAL A 166 -1.63 8.55 -8.90
N GLU A 167 -0.98 8.80 -10.02
CA GLU A 167 -1.45 8.36 -11.33
C GLU A 167 -0.43 7.39 -11.92
N THR A 168 -0.91 6.27 -12.42
CA THR A 168 -0.08 5.27 -13.09
C THR A 168 -0.48 5.18 -14.56
N ASN A 169 0.52 5.22 -15.43
CA ASN A 169 0.36 5.03 -16.86
C ASN A 169 1.23 3.84 -17.26
N GLY A 170 0.64 2.78 -17.80
CA GLY A 170 1.37 1.62 -18.26
C GLY A 170 0.70 0.28 -17.91
N ILE A 171 1.41 -0.80 -18.21
CA ILE A 171 0.92 -2.19 -18.09
C ILE A 171 1.76 -2.94 -17.07
N TYR A 172 1.52 -2.69 -15.79
CA TYR A 172 2.07 -3.49 -14.71
C TYR A 172 1.07 -4.57 -14.28
N SER A 173 1.52 -5.52 -13.48
CA SER A 173 0.66 -6.51 -12.83
C SER A 173 0.37 -6.13 -11.39
N PHE A 174 1.33 -5.47 -10.74
CA PHE A 174 1.26 -5.10 -9.34
C PHE A 174 2.22 -3.95 -9.04
N LEU A 175 1.77 -3.00 -8.21
CA LEU A 175 2.57 -1.90 -7.68
C LEU A 175 2.34 -1.82 -6.16
N HIS A 176 3.38 -2.15 -5.40
CA HIS A 176 3.39 -2.14 -3.93
C HIS A 176 3.91 -0.80 -3.40
N PHE A 177 3.37 -0.36 -2.27
CA PHE A 177 3.83 0.80 -1.54
C PHE A 177 4.24 0.40 -0.13
N ASP A 178 5.46 0.79 0.25
CA ASP A 178 5.96 0.72 1.63
C ASP A 178 6.29 2.12 2.12
N ALA A 179 6.10 2.38 3.42
CA ALA A 179 6.54 3.64 4.03
C ALA A 179 7.48 3.37 5.20
N TYR A 180 8.58 4.13 5.28
CA TYR A 180 9.57 3.95 6.32
C TYR A 180 10.35 5.24 6.62
N THR A 181 11.18 5.21 7.65
CA THR A 181 12.17 6.24 7.99
C THR A 181 13.53 5.59 8.13
N LEU A 182 14.59 6.35 7.90
CA LEU A 182 15.96 5.88 8.03
C LEU A 182 16.62 6.46 9.28
N ASN A 183 17.51 5.67 9.88
CA ASN A 183 18.51 6.16 10.82
C ASN A 183 19.58 6.97 10.06
N ALA A 184 20.37 7.74 10.80
CA ALA A 184 21.50 8.51 10.22
C ALA A 184 22.54 7.65 9.49
N ASP A 185 22.55 6.34 9.75
CA ASP A 185 23.44 5.37 9.14
C ASP A 185 22.82 4.61 7.95
N GLY A 186 21.64 5.04 7.49
CA GLY A 186 20.93 4.50 6.33
C GLY A 186 20.11 3.23 6.60
N SER A 187 20.13 2.68 7.82
CA SER A 187 19.28 1.54 8.20
C SER A 187 17.84 1.98 8.47
N ILE A 188 16.87 1.07 8.36
CA ILE A 188 15.48 1.39 8.68
C ILE A 188 15.32 1.62 10.19
N ASN A 189 14.65 2.72 10.54
CA ASN A 189 14.30 3.06 11.92
C ASN A 189 12.88 2.62 12.27
N GLN A 190 11.92 3.01 11.44
CA GLN A 190 10.50 2.69 11.59
C GLN A 190 9.91 2.43 10.22
N PHE A 191 8.96 1.51 10.12
CA PHE A 191 8.30 1.13 8.88
C PHE A 191 6.81 0.88 9.13
N ALA A 192 6.01 0.97 8.08
CA ALA A 192 4.62 0.56 8.09
C ALA A 192 4.55 -0.96 8.34
N PRO A 193 3.75 -1.43 9.31
CA PRO A 193 3.51 -2.86 9.43
C PRO A 193 2.85 -3.38 8.15
N PHE A 194 3.12 -4.64 7.81
CA PHE A 194 2.52 -5.28 6.63
C PHE A 194 1.01 -5.12 6.53
N SER A 195 0.34 -5.19 7.69
CA SER A 195 -1.10 -5.03 7.81
C SER A 195 -1.62 -3.61 7.50
N HIS A 196 -0.72 -2.72 7.11
CA HIS A 196 -0.93 -1.31 6.84
C HIS A 196 -0.23 -0.89 5.55
N ASP A 197 0.12 -1.86 4.70
CA ASP A 197 0.65 -1.60 3.37
C ASP A 197 -0.48 -1.24 2.40
N ALA A 198 -0.07 -0.82 1.21
CA ALA A 198 -0.98 -0.38 0.16
C ALA A 198 -0.50 -0.88 -1.20
N GLU A 199 -1.44 -1.27 -2.04
CA GLU A 199 -1.17 -1.93 -3.31
C GLU A 199 -2.12 -1.46 -4.41
N SER A 200 -1.58 -1.30 -5.63
CA SER A 200 -2.37 -1.06 -6.84
C SER A 200 -2.26 -2.24 -7.78
N ILE A 201 -3.42 -2.77 -8.16
CA ILE A 201 -3.55 -3.77 -9.22
C ILE A 201 -4.28 -3.07 -10.37
N PRO A 202 -3.73 -3.02 -11.59
CA PRO A 202 -4.44 -2.39 -12.69
C PRO A 202 -5.74 -3.16 -12.94
N SER A 203 -6.82 -2.41 -13.21
CA SER A 203 -8.10 -3.04 -13.53
C SER A 203 -7.90 -4.00 -14.70
N SER A 204 -8.41 -5.22 -14.55
CA SER A 204 -8.40 -6.19 -15.64
C SER A 204 -9.11 -5.54 -16.83
N VAL A 205 -8.38 -5.35 -17.93
CA VAL A 205 -8.92 -4.80 -19.17
C VAL A 205 -10.15 -5.65 -19.53
N PRO A 206 -11.36 -5.06 -19.64
CA PRO A 206 -12.55 -5.83 -19.99
C PRO A 206 -12.26 -6.64 -21.25
N GLU A 207 -12.63 -7.92 -21.23
CA GLU A 207 -12.40 -8.82 -22.37
C GLU A 207 -12.79 -8.09 -23.67
N PRO A 208 -11.87 -7.97 -24.64
CA PRO A 208 -12.13 -7.15 -25.81
C PRO A 208 -13.43 -7.63 -26.45
N GLY A 209 -14.30 -6.69 -26.86
CA GLY A 209 -15.56 -6.99 -27.54
C GLY A 209 -15.40 -7.88 -28.79
N THR A 210 -14.17 -8.18 -29.21
CA THR A 210 -13.83 -9.19 -30.20
C THR A 210 -14.28 -10.61 -29.82
N ILE A 211 -14.32 -11.00 -28.54
CA ILE A 211 -14.87 -12.31 -28.13
C ILE A 211 -16.39 -12.33 -28.34
N ALA A 212 -17.08 -11.25 -27.97
CA ALA A 212 -18.50 -11.09 -28.25
C ALA A 212 -18.79 -11.02 -29.76
N LEU A 213 -17.94 -10.33 -30.53
CA LEU A 213 -18.05 -10.23 -32.00
C LEU A 213 -17.77 -11.58 -32.68
N MET A 214 -16.78 -12.33 -32.20
CA MET A 214 -16.49 -13.69 -32.66
C MET A 214 -17.65 -14.63 -32.35
N GLY A 215 -18.19 -14.58 -31.12
CA GLY A 215 -19.34 -15.38 -30.72
C GLY A 215 -20.59 -15.07 -31.54
N THR A 216 -20.90 -13.79 -31.76
CA THR A 216 -22.04 -13.36 -32.58
C THR A 216 -21.84 -13.69 -34.07
N GLY A 217 -20.62 -13.56 -34.59
CA GLY A 217 -20.28 -13.95 -35.95
C GLY A 217 -20.41 -15.46 -36.21
N LEU A 218 -19.89 -16.30 -35.29
CA LEU A 218 -20.03 -17.75 -35.36
C LEU A 218 -21.49 -18.19 -35.26
N PHE A 219 -22.28 -17.56 -34.39
CA PHE A 219 -23.71 -17.81 -34.26
C PHE A 219 -24.45 -17.44 -35.55
N GLY A 220 -24.14 -16.29 -36.16
CA GLY A 220 -24.71 -15.88 -37.45
C GLY A 220 -24.41 -16.87 -38.57
N MET A 221 -23.18 -17.38 -38.65
CA MET A 221 -22.78 -18.39 -39.63
C MET A 221 -23.49 -19.73 -39.40
N ALA A 222 -23.66 -20.17 -38.16
CA ALA A 222 -24.39 -21.38 -37.83
C ALA A 222 -25.86 -21.29 -38.26
N VAL A 223 -26.53 -20.16 -37.98
CA VAL A 223 -27.92 -19.92 -38.41
C VAL A 223 -28.03 -19.89 -39.94
N ALA A 224 -27.11 -19.22 -40.63
CA ALA A 224 -27.09 -19.19 -42.10
C ALA A 224 -26.85 -20.58 -42.71
N GLY A 225 -25.95 -21.37 -42.13
CA GLY A 225 -25.65 -22.74 -42.57
C GLY A 225 -26.82 -23.71 -42.38
N LEU A 226 -27.59 -23.58 -41.29
CA LEU A 226 -28.78 -24.38 -41.04
C LEU A 226 -29.92 -24.08 -42.02
N ARG A 227 -30.05 -22.83 -42.48
CA ARG A 227 -31.06 -22.43 -43.48
C ARG A 227 -30.78 -23.05 -44.86
N ARG A 228 -29.51 -23.10 -45.28
CA ARG A 228 -29.11 -23.66 -46.60
C ARG A 228 -29.30 -25.18 -46.74
N ARG A 229 -29.55 -25.91 -45.65
CA ARG A 229 -29.76 -27.37 -45.70
C ARG A 229 -31.24 -27.78 -45.85
N LYS A 230 -32.16 -26.82 -45.84
CA LYS A 230 -33.61 -27.07 -45.96
C LYS A 230 -34.17 -26.79 -47.36
N ASP A 231 -33.35 -26.30 -48.28
CA ASP A 231 -33.65 -26.14 -49.71
C ASP A 231 -32.88 -27.21 -50.50
#